data_AF-A0A453R220-F1
#
_entry.id   AF-A0A453R220-F1
#
_cell.length_a   1.000
_cell.length_b   1.000
_cell.length_c   1.000
_cell.angle_alpha   90.00
_cell.angle_beta   90.00
_cell.angle_gamma   90.00
#
_symmetry.space_group_name_H-M   'P 1'
#
loop_
_entity.id
_entity.type
_entity.pdbx_description
1 polymer ?
#
loop_
_entity_poly.entity_id
_entity_poly.type
_entity_poly.pdbx_seq_one_letter_code
_entity_poly.pdbx_strand_id
1 'polypeptide(L)'
;QGPTPDQRRPCPVQSESDQVRSDQSRRSTAASASSRSQFPPPAARRSRQPRSPPPPTAGRRSSPAPPASAAVFNRLSAYAPTKSPPRAIQVKQMTTSEPVQGSWELEPSRPRVLLAASGSVAAIKFESLCRVFSEWAEVRAVATKSSLHFVDRSSLPSDVILYTDDDEWSTWTKIGDEVLHIELRKWADIMVIAPLSANTLAKIAGGLCDNLLTCIVRAWDYKKPIFVAPAMNTFMWNNPFTARHIETISQLGISLVPPTTKRLACGDYGNGAMAEPSQIHTTVRLACKSQTFGMGISPANPSSSRPV
;
A
#
# COMPACT_ATOMS: atom_id res chain seq x y z
N GLN A 1 8.66 33.01 -59.74
CA GLN A 1 9.83 33.00 -60.65
C GLN A 1 10.88 33.91 -60.05
N GLY A 2 12.18 33.66 -60.28
CA GLY A 2 13.30 34.43 -59.68
C GLY A 2 13.87 33.79 -58.39
N PRO A 3 15.17 33.99 -58.07
CA PRO A 3 15.96 32.93 -57.43
C PRO A 3 16.84 33.31 -56.20
N THR A 4 17.48 32.28 -55.65
CA THR A 4 18.62 32.24 -54.68
C THR A 4 19.98 32.50 -55.41
N PRO A 5 21.21 32.48 -54.80
CA PRO A 5 21.61 31.92 -53.48
C PRO A 5 22.74 32.62 -52.65
N ASP A 6 23.00 32.01 -51.47
CA ASP A 6 24.25 31.86 -50.66
C ASP A 6 25.48 32.80 -50.86
N GLN A 7 25.97 33.39 -49.76
CA GLN A 7 27.40 33.23 -49.41
C GLN A 7 27.78 33.43 -47.90
N ARG A 8 28.22 32.33 -47.31
CA ARG A 8 29.12 32.09 -46.15
C ARG A 8 29.92 33.26 -45.54
N ARG A 9 30.13 33.22 -44.21
CA ARG A 9 31.27 33.87 -43.49
C ARG A 9 31.86 32.96 -42.40
N PRO A 10 33.18 32.97 -42.13
CA PRO A 10 33.84 32.20 -41.07
C PRO A 10 34.11 33.02 -39.78
N CYS A 11 34.50 32.33 -38.70
CA CYS A 11 35.07 32.92 -37.49
C CYS A 11 36.55 33.29 -37.65
N PRO A 12 37.08 34.15 -36.78
CA PRO A 12 38.35 33.88 -36.11
C PRO A 12 38.25 33.97 -34.57
N VAL A 13 39.37 33.71 -33.87
CA VAL A 13 39.52 33.64 -32.41
C VAL A 13 40.77 34.44 -31.98
N GLN A 14 40.93 34.71 -30.68
CA GLN A 14 42.03 35.45 -30.00
C GLN A 14 41.89 37.00 -30.08
N SER A 15 42.41 37.80 -29.13
CA SER A 15 43.29 37.51 -27.97
C SER A 15 42.90 38.34 -26.72
N GLU A 16 43.58 38.08 -25.59
CA GLU A 16 43.51 38.88 -24.35
C GLU A 16 44.15 40.27 -24.47
N SER A 17 43.73 41.26 -23.65
CA SER A 17 44.59 41.99 -22.67
C SER A 17 43.96 43.29 -22.11
N ASP A 18 44.30 43.60 -20.86
CA ASP A 18 44.36 44.92 -20.18
C ASP A 18 43.08 45.73 -19.82
N GLN A 19 43.32 46.67 -18.88
CA GLN A 19 42.41 47.59 -18.18
C GLN A 19 41.54 46.94 -17.07
N VAL A 20 41.35 47.52 -15.86
CA VAL A 20 41.76 48.84 -15.30
C VAL A 20 42.51 48.66 -13.97
N ARG A 21 43.47 49.57 -13.68
CA ARG A 21 44.18 49.66 -12.38
C ARG A 21 43.51 50.68 -11.45
N SER A 22 43.48 50.35 -10.15
CA SER A 22 43.52 51.24 -8.98
C SER A 22 42.62 52.49 -8.89
N ASP A 23 41.92 52.60 -7.75
CA ASP A 23 42.17 53.75 -6.86
C ASP A 23 42.32 53.26 -5.40
N GLN A 24 42.80 54.11 -4.49
CA GLN A 24 43.23 53.74 -3.13
C GLN A 24 42.63 54.59 -2.00
N SER A 25 42.62 53.96 -0.81
CA SER A 25 42.56 54.60 0.51
C SER A 25 41.16 55.06 0.97
N ARG A 26 40.87 55.20 2.27
CA ARG A 26 41.73 55.38 3.46
C ARG A 26 41.20 54.64 4.70
N ARG A 27 42.14 54.12 5.52
CA ARG A 27 42.14 54.06 7.02
C ARG A 27 41.00 53.29 7.73
N SER A 28 41.27 52.13 8.36
CA SER A 28 41.92 51.89 9.69
C SER A 28 41.01 52.17 10.90
N THR A 29 41.00 51.38 11.99
CA THR A 29 41.95 50.36 12.52
C THR A 29 41.30 48.94 12.53
N ALA A 30 41.46 47.93 13.41
CA ALA A 30 42.13 47.71 14.71
C ALA A 30 42.44 46.19 14.98
N ALA A 31 42.90 45.87 16.20
CA ALA A 31 43.10 44.56 16.84
C ALA A 31 41.99 43.50 16.56
N SER A 32 42.24 42.22 16.28
CA SER A 32 43.19 41.19 16.77
C SER A 32 42.71 40.40 18.02
N ALA A 33 42.22 39.17 17.79
CA ALA A 33 42.11 38.10 18.78
C ALA A 33 42.32 36.74 18.08
N SER A 34 42.96 35.77 18.75
CA SER A 34 43.37 34.48 18.16
C SER A 34 42.84 33.29 18.95
N SER A 35 42.17 32.36 18.27
CA SER A 35 41.89 31.02 18.81
C SER A 35 41.71 29.99 17.68
N ARG A 36 42.83 29.40 17.23
CA ARG A 36 42.79 28.17 16.41
C ARG A 36 42.45 26.97 17.30
N SER A 37 41.24 26.42 17.21
CA SER A 37 40.94 25.10 17.78
C SER A 37 41.59 24.00 16.93
N GLN A 38 42.57 23.30 17.51
CA GLN A 38 43.19 22.13 16.88
C GLN A 38 42.34 20.89 17.17
N PHE A 39 41.76 20.28 16.13
CA PHE A 39 41.20 18.94 16.23
C PHE A 39 42.30 17.88 16.02
N PRO A 40 42.40 16.84 16.87
CA PRO A 40 43.34 15.74 16.65
C PRO A 40 42.87 14.83 15.50
N PRO A 41 43.78 14.25 14.70
CA PRO A 41 43.43 13.34 13.61
C PRO A 41 42.94 11.97 14.14
N PRO A 42 42.06 11.26 13.41
CA PRO A 42 41.55 9.95 13.82
C PRO A 42 42.63 8.86 13.75
N ALA A 43 42.67 7.99 14.76
CA ALA A 43 43.67 6.94 14.88
C ALA A 43 43.55 5.83 13.82
N ALA A 44 44.69 5.26 13.42
CA ALA A 44 44.77 4.33 12.30
C ALA A 44 44.10 2.96 12.57
N ARG A 45 43.36 2.49 11.55
CA ARG A 45 42.57 1.26 11.52
C ARG A 45 43.44 0.00 11.56
N ARG A 46 43.60 -0.63 12.73
CA ARG A 46 44.22 -1.97 12.84
C ARG A 46 43.32 -3.04 12.21
N SER A 47 43.82 -3.70 11.15
CA SER A 47 43.18 -4.84 10.51
C SER A 47 43.25 -6.10 11.38
N ARG A 48 42.10 -6.59 11.84
CA ARG A 48 41.97 -7.98 12.30
C ARG A 48 41.64 -8.85 11.09
N GLN A 49 42.48 -9.85 10.81
CA GLN A 49 42.14 -10.88 9.82
C GLN A 49 40.98 -11.75 10.34
N PRO A 50 40.04 -12.16 9.48
CA PRO A 50 39.01 -13.14 9.86
C PRO A 50 39.65 -14.53 10.06
N ARG A 51 39.25 -15.24 11.12
CA ARG A 51 39.60 -16.65 11.29
C ARG A 51 38.66 -17.52 10.46
N SER A 52 39.20 -18.56 9.83
CA SER A 52 38.43 -19.54 9.05
C SER A 52 37.44 -20.32 9.92
N PRO A 53 36.23 -20.64 9.42
CA PRO A 53 35.30 -21.53 10.12
C PRO A 53 35.74 -23.01 10.01
N PRO A 54 35.38 -23.86 10.99
CA PRO A 54 35.58 -25.31 10.90
C PRO A 54 34.60 -25.97 9.90
N PRO A 55 34.91 -27.16 9.37
CA PRO A 55 34.06 -27.87 8.41
C PRO A 55 32.80 -28.48 9.07
N PRO A 56 31.69 -28.65 8.31
CA PRO A 56 30.44 -29.20 8.83
C PRO A 56 30.52 -30.73 9.03
N THR A 57 29.96 -31.21 10.13
CA THR A 57 29.79 -32.64 10.41
C THR A 57 28.61 -33.24 9.64
N ALA A 58 28.83 -34.36 8.96
CA ALA A 58 27.77 -35.07 8.23
C ALA A 58 26.90 -35.91 9.20
N GLY A 59 25.59 -35.63 9.26
CA GLY A 59 24.66 -36.28 10.18
C GLY A 59 23.32 -36.67 9.54
N ARG A 60 23.21 -37.96 9.17
CA ARG A 60 21.99 -38.74 8.85
C ARG A 60 20.83 -38.05 8.09
N ARG A 61 20.59 -38.53 6.87
CA ARG A 61 19.25 -38.49 6.24
C ARG A 61 18.25 -39.37 7.01
N SER A 62 16.99 -38.97 7.02
CA SER A 62 15.82 -39.83 7.25
C SER A 62 14.80 -39.61 6.14
N SER A 63 14.33 -40.69 5.52
CA SER A 63 13.30 -40.65 4.46
C SER A 63 11.90 -40.77 5.07
N PRO A 64 10.84 -40.22 4.42
CA PRO A 64 9.48 -40.30 4.92
C PRO A 64 8.83 -41.69 4.71
N ALA A 65 7.75 -41.94 5.46
CA ALA A 65 6.91 -43.14 5.36
C ALA A 65 5.83 -43.02 4.24
N PRO A 66 5.27 -44.14 3.73
CA PRO A 66 4.29 -44.13 2.64
C PRO A 66 2.84 -43.86 3.11
N PRO A 67 1.94 -43.42 2.20
CA PRO A 67 0.50 -43.26 2.47
C PRO A 67 -0.26 -44.60 2.37
N ALA A 68 -1.45 -44.66 2.98
CA ALA A 68 -2.28 -45.88 3.02
C ALA A 68 -3.76 -45.65 2.63
N SER A 69 -4.19 -46.37 1.59
CA SER A 69 -5.55 -46.74 1.19
C SER A 69 -6.60 -45.69 0.79
N ALA A 70 -7.47 -46.13 -0.12
CA ALA A 70 -8.77 -45.55 -0.48
C ALA A 70 -9.89 -46.62 -0.35
N ALA A 71 -11.10 -46.32 -0.83
CA ALA A 71 -12.37 -47.08 -0.64
C ALA A 71 -12.89 -47.06 0.81
N VAL A 72 -14.19 -47.22 1.13
CA VAL A 72 -15.37 -47.81 0.45
C VAL A 72 -16.58 -46.87 0.64
N PHE A 73 -17.29 -46.35 -0.38
CA PHE A 73 -18.33 -46.94 -1.26
C PHE A 73 -19.71 -47.27 -0.62
N ASN A 74 -20.77 -46.65 -1.15
CA ASN A 74 -22.22 -46.93 -1.00
C ASN A 74 -22.88 -47.17 0.39
N ARG A 75 -23.91 -46.35 0.66
CA ARG A 75 -25.28 -46.86 0.88
C ARG A 75 -26.36 -45.86 0.46
N LEU A 76 -27.30 -46.33 -0.36
CA LEU A 76 -28.55 -45.63 -0.72
C LEU A 76 -29.73 -46.39 -0.13
N SER A 77 -30.65 -45.67 0.52
CA SER A 77 -32.07 -46.01 0.71
C SER A 77 -32.82 -44.68 0.78
N ALA A 78 -33.63 -44.29 -0.21
CA ALA A 78 -34.91 -44.88 -0.60
C ALA A 78 -36.01 -44.65 0.46
N TYR A 79 -36.91 -43.70 0.17
CA TYR A 79 -38.18 -43.50 0.86
C TYR A 79 -39.26 -43.20 -0.18
N ALA A 80 -40.44 -43.80 -0.03
CA ALA A 80 -41.54 -43.73 -1.00
C ALA A 80 -42.71 -42.87 -0.49
N PRO A 81 -43.51 -42.23 -1.36
CA PRO A 81 -44.54 -41.28 -0.96
C PRO A 81 -45.90 -41.94 -0.66
N THR A 82 -46.64 -41.39 0.30
CA THR A 82 -48.04 -41.73 0.57
C THR A 82 -48.97 -40.61 0.06
N LYS A 83 -50.17 -40.97 -0.42
CA LYS A 83 -51.17 -40.04 -1.00
C LYS A 83 -52.49 -40.09 -0.22
N SER A 84 -53.01 -38.93 0.16
CA SER A 84 -54.46 -38.69 0.32
C SER A 84 -54.75 -37.17 0.31
N PRO A 85 -55.95 -36.71 -0.12
CA PRO A 85 -56.16 -35.34 -0.59
C PRO A 85 -56.80 -34.39 0.45
N PRO A 86 -56.58 -33.06 0.34
CA PRO A 86 -57.35 -32.05 1.07
C PRO A 86 -58.75 -31.85 0.47
N ARG A 87 -59.72 -31.47 1.30
CA ARG A 87 -61.05 -31.02 0.86
C ARG A 87 -61.02 -29.56 0.39
N ALA A 88 -61.84 -29.23 -0.60
CA ALA A 88 -62.10 -27.84 -0.96
C ALA A 88 -62.92 -27.13 0.14
N ILE A 89 -62.51 -25.91 0.50
CA ILE A 89 -63.28 -24.96 1.31
C ILE A 89 -63.28 -23.61 0.57
N GLN A 90 -64.39 -22.89 0.65
CA GLN A 90 -64.70 -21.75 -0.22
C GLN A 90 -63.80 -20.53 0.06
N VAL A 91 -63.37 -19.85 -1.01
CA VAL A 91 -62.73 -18.53 -0.91
C VAL A 91 -63.79 -17.51 -0.51
N LYS A 92 -63.73 -17.02 0.73
CA LYS A 92 -64.57 -15.92 1.21
C LYS A 92 -63.76 -14.62 1.19
N GLN A 93 -64.02 -13.80 0.17
CA GLN A 93 -63.36 -12.51 -0.01
C GLN A 93 -63.76 -11.55 1.12
N MET A 94 -62.79 -11.06 1.88
CA MET A 94 -62.97 -10.05 2.94
C MET A 94 -61.79 -9.07 2.94
N THR A 95 -62.01 -7.88 3.50
CA THR A 95 -61.28 -6.65 3.17
C THR A 95 -60.29 -6.21 4.24
N THR A 96 -59.23 -5.52 3.78
CA THR A 96 -58.49 -4.45 4.50
C THR A 96 -57.94 -4.72 5.90
N SER A 97 -56.62 -4.90 5.98
CA SER A 97 -55.76 -4.17 6.93
C SER A 97 -54.26 -4.27 6.57
N GLU A 98 -53.52 -3.20 6.85
CA GLU A 98 -52.06 -3.08 7.03
C GLU A 98 -51.08 -3.95 6.20
N PRO A 99 -50.35 -3.37 5.23
CA PRO A 99 -49.11 -3.97 4.74
C PRO A 99 -48.00 -3.82 5.78
N VAL A 100 -47.63 -4.90 6.46
CA VAL A 100 -46.52 -4.92 7.44
C VAL A 100 -45.19 -4.59 6.74
N GLN A 101 -44.72 -3.35 6.92
CA GLN A 101 -43.39 -2.91 6.47
C GLN A 101 -42.33 -3.60 7.33
N GLY A 102 -41.74 -4.68 6.82
CA GLY A 102 -40.97 -5.64 7.63
C GLY A 102 -39.72 -6.23 6.98
N SER A 103 -39.24 -5.69 5.87
CA SER A 103 -37.99 -6.12 5.22
C SER A 103 -37.12 -4.91 4.86
N TRP A 104 -36.49 -4.31 5.86
CA TRP A 104 -35.30 -3.50 5.66
C TRP A 104 -34.14 -4.44 5.30
N GLU A 105 -34.06 -4.83 4.03
CA GLU A 105 -32.88 -5.49 3.52
C GLU A 105 -31.73 -4.48 3.62
N LEU A 106 -30.76 -4.74 4.53
CA LEU A 106 -29.64 -3.82 4.73
C LEU A 106 -28.77 -3.83 3.49
N GLU A 107 -28.98 -2.83 2.62
CA GLU A 107 -28.07 -2.48 1.54
C GLU A 107 -26.64 -2.49 2.11
N PRO A 108 -25.77 -3.41 1.64
CA PRO A 108 -24.55 -3.75 2.35
C PRO A 108 -23.64 -2.52 2.42
N SER A 109 -23.48 -1.99 3.63
CA SER A 109 -22.86 -0.69 3.90
C SER A 109 -21.55 -0.55 3.14
N ARG A 110 -21.45 0.47 2.28
CA ARG A 110 -20.28 0.73 1.44
C ARG A 110 -19.02 0.73 2.30
N PRO A 111 -18.04 -0.16 2.05
CA PRO A 111 -16.88 -0.31 2.93
C PRO A 111 -16.01 0.93 2.88
N ARG A 112 -15.34 1.25 3.98
CA ARG A 112 -14.44 2.41 4.10
C ARG A 112 -13.04 2.02 3.65
N VAL A 113 -12.63 2.52 2.49
CA VAL A 113 -11.32 2.23 1.90
C VAL A 113 -10.40 3.44 2.04
N LEU A 114 -9.27 3.23 2.72
CA LEU A 114 -8.19 4.19 2.79
C LEU A 114 -7.16 3.90 1.70
N LEU A 115 -7.19 4.69 0.63
CA LEU A 115 -6.21 4.63 -0.44
C LEU A 115 -4.96 5.43 -0.05
N ALA A 116 -3.77 4.91 -0.36
CA ALA A 116 -2.52 5.56 -0.02
C ALA A 116 -1.53 5.58 -1.20
N ALA A 117 -1.03 6.76 -1.52
CA ALA A 117 0.09 6.97 -2.45
C ALA A 117 1.40 7.15 -1.67
N SER A 118 2.50 6.68 -2.27
CA SER A 118 3.86 6.96 -1.81
C SER A 118 4.79 7.27 -2.99
N GLY A 119 6.02 7.72 -2.70
CA GLY A 119 6.96 8.25 -3.70
C GLY A 119 7.38 7.26 -4.78
N SER A 120 6.61 7.19 -5.87
CA SER A 120 6.89 6.44 -7.09
C SER A 120 6.15 7.07 -8.27
N VAL A 121 6.73 7.04 -9.47
CA VAL A 121 6.16 7.63 -10.69
C VAL A 121 4.76 7.10 -11.00
N ALA A 122 4.46 5.85 -10.59
CA ALA A 122 3.14 5.25 -10.76
C ALA A 122 2.01 5.97 -9.99
N ALA A 123 2.32 6.89 -9.06
CA ALA A 123 1.31 7.69 -8.35
C ALA A 123 0.56 8.66 -9.27
N ILE A 124 1.02 8.89 -10.50
CA ILE A 124 0.23 9.54 -11.56
C ILE A 124 -1.08 8.78 -11.89
N LYS A 125 -1.17 7.48 -11.58
CA LYS A 125 -2.39 6.66 -11.72
C LYS A 125 -3.30 6.68 -10.50
N PHE A 126 -2.97 7.44 -9.45
CA PHE A 126 -3.71 7.44 -8.18
C PHE A 126 -5.12 8.03 -8.33
N GLU A 127 -5.30 9.01 -9.20
CA GLU A 127 -6.62 9.55 -9.60
C GLU A 127 -7.56 8.47 -10.13
N SER A 128 -7.06 7.66 -11.07
CA SER A 128 -7.81 6.54 -11.67
C SER A 128 -8.10 5.44 -10.65
N LEU A 129 -7.20 5.22 -9.68
CA LEU A 129 -7.46 4.34 -8.54
C LEU A 129 -8.59 4.87 -7.65
N CYS A 130 -8.57 6.15 -7.30
CA CYS A 130 -9.63 6.78 -6.50
C CYS A 130 -10.99 6.65 -7.19
N ARG A 131 -11.11 6.99 -8.48
CA ARG A 131 -12.37 6.84 -9.24
C ARG A 131 -12.93 5.42 -9.16
N VAL A 132 -12.12 4.42 -9.49
CA VAL A 132 -12.54 3.02 -9.59
C VAL A 132 -12.94 2.43 -8.23
N PHE A 133 -12.40 2.95 -7.12
CA PHE A 133 -12.86 2.58 -5.78
C PHE A 133 -14.09 3.38 -5.32
N SER A 134 -14.26 4.65 -5.71
CA SER A 134 -15.47 5.46 -5.43
C SER A 134 -16.75 4.95 -6.11
N GLU A 135 -16.65 3.98 -7.03
CA GLU A 135 -17.80 3.21 -7.54
C GLU A 135 -18.37 2.22 -6.50
N TRP A 136 -17.59 1.84 -5.48
CA TRP A 136 -17.93 0.75 -4.54
C TRP A 136 -17.82 1.14 -3.06
N ALA A 137 -16.81 1.93 -2.69
CA ALA A 137 -16.41 2.21 -1.30
C ALA A 137 -16.69 3.67 -0.88
N GLU A 138 -16.74 3.96 0.43
CA GLU A 138 -16.47 5.32 0.94
C GLU A 138 -14.95 5.50 0.92
N VAL A 139 -14.42 6.46 0.16
CA VAL A 139 -12.98 6.58 -0.12
C VAL A 139 -12.36 7.80 0.55
N ARG A 140 -11.26 7.59 1.26
CA ARG A 140 -10.34 8.66 1.70
C ARG A 140 -8.95 8.36 1.18
N ALA A 141 -8.19 9.41 0.87
CA ALA A 141 -6.86 9.30 0.29
C ALA A 141 -5.78 9.84 1.24
N VAL A 142 -4.61 9.21 1.25
CA VAL A 142 -3.40 9.69 1.95
C VAL A 142 -2.25 9.76 0.95
N ALA A 143 -1.50 10.86 0.91
CA ALA A 143 -0.28 10.95 0.11
C ALA A 143 0.90 11.39 0.97
N THR A 144 2.01 10.65 0.91
CA THR A 144 3.27 11.14 1.48
C THR A 144 3.80 12.32 0.65
N LYS A 145 4.59 13.19 1.28
CA LYS A 145 5.28 14.31 0.62
C LYS A 145 5.93 13.95 -0.72
N SER A 146 6.54 12.77 -0.87
CA SER A 146 7.20 12.33 -2.11
C SER A 146 6.23 11.87 -3.22
N SER A 147 4.98 11.51 -2.90
CA SER A 147 3.94 11.21 -3.91
C SER A 147 3.36 12.48 -4.54
N LEU A 148 3.39 13.62 -3.83
CA LEU A 148 2.86 14.90 -4.31
C LEU A 148 3.64 15.49 -5.52
N HIS A 149 4.78 14.90 -5.89
CA HIS A 149 5.46 15.17 -7.17
C HIS A 149 4.75 14.55 -8.38
N PHE A 150 3.79 13.64 -8.17
CA PHE A 150 3.09 12.89 -9.24
C PHE A 150 1.56 12.87 -9.07
N VAL A 151 1.05 13.09 -7.86
CA VAL A 151 -0.39 13.22 -7.57
C VAL A 151 -0.83 14.68 -7.71
N ASP A 152 -1.60 14.97 -8.75
CA ASP A 152 -2.30 16.25 -8.87
C ASP A 152 -3.55 16.24 -7.97
N ARG A 153 -3.56 17.10 -6.93
CA ARG A 153 -4.70 17.23 -6.00
C ARG A 153 -6.00 17.63 -6.70
N SER A 154 -5.93 18.39 -7.79
CA SER A 154 -7.10 18.89 -8.54
C SER A 154 -7.75 17.85 -9.46
N SER A 155 -7.04 16.76 -9.74
CA SER A 155 -7.52 15.66 -10.59
C SER A 155 -8.41 14.65 -9.85
N LEU A 156 -8.33 14.61 -8.51
CA LEU A 156 -9.03 13.62 -7.69
C LEU A 156 -10.56 13.82 -7.71
N PRO A 157 -11.35 12.73 -7.50
CA PRO A 157 -12.81 12.85 -7.36
C PRO A 157 -13.21 13.78 -6.22
N SER A 158 -14.26 14.59 -6.40
CA SER A 158 -14.67 15.62 -5.43
C SER A 158 -15.25 15.06 -4.12
N ASP A 159 -15.57 13.77 -4.07
CA ASP A 159 -15.92 13.01 -2.86
C ASP A 159 -14.68 12.54 -2.06
N VAL A 160 -13.49 12.53 -2.65
CA VAL A 160 -12.28 11.95 -2.07
C VAL A 160 -11.42 13.02 -1.38
N ILE A 161 -11.50 13.07 -0.05
CA ILE A 161 -10.62 13.92 0.77
C ILE A 161 -9.20 13.34 0.75
N LEU A 162 -8.23 14.16 0.35
CA LEU A 162 -6.80 13.84 0.38
C LEU A 162 -6.12 14.45 1.61
N TYR A 163 -5.63 13.59 2.50
CA TYR A 163 -4.82 13.95 3.65
C TYR A 163 -3.32 13.80 3.36
N THR A 164 -2.53 14.66 3.99
CA THR A 164 -1.07 14.77 3.85
C THR A 164 -0.41 15.04 5.20
N ASP A 165 0.92 14.97 5.25
CA ASP A 165 1.69 15.10 6.49
C ASP A 165 1.45 16.43 7.24
N ASP A 166 1.03 17.48 6.53
CA ASP A 166 0.69 18.80 7.09
C ASP A 166 -0.70 18.80 7.79
N ASP A 167 -1.62 17.93 7.38
CA ASP A 167 -2.99 17.85 7.92
C ASP A 167 -3.03 17.19 9.32
N GLU A 168 -2.02 16.39 9.65
CA GLU A 168 -1.86 15.78 10.97
C GLU A 168 -1.59 16.83 12.06
N TRP A 169 -0.85 17.89 11.71
CA TRP A 169 -0.48 18.98 12.62
C TRP A 169 -1.45 20.17 12.59
N SER A 170 -2.24 20.33 11.52
CA SER A 170 -3.33 21.32 11.50
C SER A 170 -4.54 20.89 12.35
N THR A 171 -4.73 19.58 12.52
CA THR A 171 -5.84 19.00 13.32
C THR A 171 -5.54 19.00 14.82
N TRP A 172 -4.27 18.84 15.23
CA TRP A 172 -3.89 18.67 16.64
C TRP A 172 -3.28 19.94 17.23
N THR A 173 -4.03 20.63 18.10
CA THR A 173 -3.62 21.90 18.72
C THR A 173 -3.36 21.80 20.22
N LYS A 174 -4.01 20.85 20.91
CA LYS A 174 -3.93 20.62 22.35
C LYS A 174 -4.09 19.15 22.71
N ILE A 175 -3.64 18.79 23.91
CA ILE A 175 -3.88 17.46 24.49
C ILE A 175 -5.41 17.27 24.64
N GLY A 176 -5.94 16.25 23.97
CA GLY A 176 -7.37 15.95 23.90
C GLY A 176 -8.00 16.14 22.51
N ASP A 177 -7.30 16.79 21.57
CA ASP A 177 -7.72 16.82 20.16
C ASP A 177 -7.56 15.45 19.47
N GLU A 178 -8.35 15.22 18.42
CA GLU A 178 -8.28 13.99 17.61
C GLU A 178 -6.94 13.88 16.87
N VAL A 179 -6.34 12.69 16.90
CA VAL A 179 -5.06 12.41 16.24
C VAL A 179 -5.33 11.76 14.89
N LEU A 180 -5.11 12.51 13.80
CA LEU A 180 -5.56 12.14 12.44
C LEU A 180 -5.19 10.71 12.02
N HIS A 181 -3.96 10.25 12.30
CA HIS A 181 -3.54 8.89 11.94
C HIS A 181 -4.32 7.79 12.69
N ILE A 182 -4.78 8.07 13.92
CA ILE A 182 -5.62 7.16 14.72
C ILE A 182 -7.05 7.16 14.18
N GLU A 183 -7.61 8.32 13.85
CA GLU A 183 -8.98 8.41 13.34
C GLU A 183 -9.13 7.79 11.94
N LEU A 184 -8.16 7.99 11.04
CA LEU A 184 -8.14 7.30 9.75
C LEU A 184 -8.05 5.76 9.90
N ARG A 185 -7.27 5.28 10.88
CA ARG A 185 -7.14 3.84 11.23
C ARG A 185 -8.36 3.28 11.98
N LYS A 186 -9.15 4.11 12.65
CA LYS A 186 -10.47 3.74 13.20
C LYS A 186 -11.51 3.65 12.07
N TRP A 187 -11.63 4.70 11.26
CA TRP A 187 -12.60 4.86 10.17
C TRP A 187 -12.46 3.80 9.08
N ALA A 188 -11.24 3.52 8.60
CA ALA A 188 -11.01 2.65 7.45
C ALA A 188 -11.25 1.17 7.78
N ASP A 189 -12.09 0.46 7.02
CA ASP A 189 -12.24 -1.00 7.09
C ASP A 189 -11.08 -1.71 6.38
N ILE A 190 -10.60 -1.11 5.28
CA ILE A 190 -9.59 -1.66 4.37
C ILE A 190 -8.56 -0.57 4.08
N MET A 191 -7.28 -0.95 3.95
CA MET A 191 -6.22 -0.05 3.48
C MET A 191 -5.60 -0.57 2.18
N VAL A 192 -5.29 0.32 1.23
CA VAL A 192 -4.63 -0.03 -0.04
C VAL A 192 -3.49 0.95 -0.33
N ILE A 193 -2.23 0.49 -0.28
CA ILE A 193 -1.06 1.31 -0.60
C ILE A 193 -0.63 1.05 -2.05
N ALA A 194 -1.00 1.97 -2.94
CA ALA A 194 -0.84 1.85 -4.37
C ALA A 194 -0.57 3.24 -5.00
N PRO A 195 0.68 3.57 -5.36
CA PRO A 195 1.87 2.72 -5.30
C PRO A 195 2.49 2.61 -3.89
N LEU A 196 3.02 1.42 -3.59
CA LEU A 196 4.01 1.23 -2.53
C LEU A 196 5.43 1.40 -3.11
N SER A 197 6.14 2.44 -2.65
CA SER A 197 7.55 2.68 -2.97
C SER A 197 8.48 1.76 -2.17
N ALA A 198 9.69 1.50 -2.68
CA ALA A 198 10.70 0.71 -1.96
C ALA A 198 11.10 1.33 -0.60
N ASN A 199 11.07 2.66 -0.50
CA ASN A 199 11.33 3.41 0.74
C ASN A 199 10.22 3.14 1.78
N THR A 200 8.95 3.33 1.40
CA THR A 200 7.81 3.07 2.29
C THR A 200 7.71 1.59 2.65
N LEU A 201 8.02 0.67 1.73
CA LEU A 201 8.14 -0.78 2.00
C LEU A 201 9.19 -1.06 3.09
N ALA A 202 10.39 -0.48 2.99
CA ALA A 202 11.42 -0.62 4.00
C ALA A 202 11.02 -0.01 5.36
N LYS A 203 10.34 1.15 5.36
CA LYS A 203 9.81 1.77 6.59
C LYS A 203 8.77 0.89 7.29
N ILE A 204 7.83 0.32 6.55
CA ILE A 204 6.81 -0.58 7.09
C ILE A 204 7.45 -1.86 7.65
N ALA A 205 8.33 -2.51 6.88
CA ALA A 205 9.05 -3.70 7.34
C ALA A 205 9.96 -3.44 8.56
N GLY A 206 10.51 -2.23 8.69
CA GLY A 206 11.27 -1.78 9.86
C GLY A 206 10.44 -1.23 11.02
N GLY A 207 9.10 -1.20 10.90
CA GLY A 207 8.21 -0.67 11.94
C GLY A 207 8.35 0.83 12.22
N LEU A 208 8.83 1.61 11.25
CA LEU A 208 9.06 3.06 11.35
C LEU A 208 7.77 3.85 11.10
N CYS A 209 7.62 4.99 11.78
CA CYS A 209 6.50 5.92 11.66
C CYS A 209 7.02 7.37 11.73
N ASP A 210 7.21 8.00 10.56
CA ASP A 210 7.82 9.34 10.41
C ASP A 210 7.07 10.24 9.40
N ASN A 211 5.85 9.86 9.05
CA ASN A 211 4.91 10.52 8.14
C ASN A 211 3.52 9.89 8.31
N LEU A 212 2.45 10.60 7.96
CA LEU A 212 1.05 10.23 8.21
C LEU A 212 0.74 8.79 7.77
N LEU A 213 1.14 8.43 6.55
CA LEU A 213 0.96 7.08 6.00
C LEU A 213 1.60 6.01 6.89
N THR A 214 2.85 6.21 7.30
CA THR A 214 3.55 5.23 8.14
C THR A 214 3.04 5.20 9.58
N CYS A 215 2.55 6.31 10.13
CA CYS A 215 1.87 6.34 11.43
C CYS A 215 0.58 5.49 11.41
N ILE A 216 -0.23 5.63 10.36
CA ILE A 216 -1.45 4.83 10.15
C ILE A 216 -1.14 3.32 10.12
N VAL A 217 -0.14 2.91 9.32
CA VAL A 217 0.27 1.49 9.22
C VAL A 217 0.86 0.99 10.55
N ARG A 218 1.61 1.84 11.27
CA ARG A 218 2.25 1.45 12.53
C ARG A 218 1.27 1.28 13.69
N ALA A 219 0.10 1.92 13.62
CA ALA A 219 -1.02 1.80 14.55
C ALA A 219 -2.12 0.82 14.08
N TRP A 220 -1.91 0.13 12.94
CA TRP A 220 -2.93 -0.72 12.32
C TRP A 220 -3.23 -2.00 13.11
N ASP A 221 -4.47 -2.48 13.01
CA ASP A 221 -4.89 -3.81 13.48
C ASP A 221 -5.03 -4.73 12.27
N TYR A 222 -4.13 -5.70 12.15
CA TYR A 222 -4.02 -6.62 11.02
C TYR A 222 -5.21 -7.60 10.87
N LYS A 223 -6.22 -7.54 11.75
CA LYS A 223 -7.55 -8.10 11.46
C LYS A 223 -8.26 -7.36 10.32
N LYS A 224 -8.01 -6.06 10.17
CA LYS A 224 -8.43 -5.26 9.01
C LYS A 224 -7.42 -5.47 7.87
N PRO A 225 -7.85 -5.83 6.65
CA PRO A 225 -6.91 -6.15 5.57
C PRO A 225 -6.16 -4.90 5.05
N ILE A 226 -4.84 -5.04 4.89
CA ILE A 226 -4.01 -4.12 4.10
C ILE A 226 -3.64 -4.82 2.79
N PHE A 227 -3.83 -4.12 1.67
CA PHE A 227 -3.30 -4.49 0.36
C PHE A 227 -2.19 -3.53 -0.06
N VAL A 228 -1.18 -4.04 -0.76
CA VAL A 228 -0.09 -3.22 -1.30
C VAL A 228 0.18 -3.54 -2.76
N ALA A 229 0.37 -2.52 -3.59
CA ALA A 229 0.78 -2.65 -4.99
C ALA A 229 2.14 -1.97 -5.18
N PRO A 230 3.26 -2.71 -5.09
CA PRO A 230 4.59 -2.15 -5.25
C PRO A 230 4.81 -1.55 -6.64
N ALA A 231 5.54 -0.43 -6.69
CA ALA A 231 5.91 0.21 -7.94
C ALA A 231 7.33 0.80 -7.84
N MET A 232 8.28 0.17 -8.53
CA MET A 232 9.71 0.55 -8.49
C MET A 232 10.44 0.07 -9.76
N ASN A 233 11.64 0.58 -10.00
CA ASN A 233 12.47 0.11 -11.12
C ASN A 233 12.92 -1.36 -10.91
N THR A 234 13.15 -2.10 -12.01
CA THR A 234 13.56 -3.51 -12.01
C THR A 234 14.76 -3.83 -11.11
N PHE A 235 15.77 -2.95 -11.06
CA PHE A 235 16.95 -3.14 -10.20
C PHE A 235 16.62 -2.98 -8.71
N MET A 236 15.59 -2.22 -8.36
CA MET A 236 15.05 -2.15 -7.00
C MET A 236 14.19 -3.37 -6.68
N TRP A 237 13.36 -3.81 -7.63
CA TRP A 237 12.51 -5.00 -7.46
C TRP A 237 13.34 -6.27 -7.26
N ASN A 238 14.37 -6.46 -8.09
CA ASN A 238 15.30 -7.60 -8.02
C ASN A 238 16.31 -7.49 -6.86
N ASN A 239 16.27 -6.42 -6.06
CA ASN A 239 17.18 -6.26 -4.92
C ASN A 239 16.75 -7.19 -3.76
N PRO A 240 17.68 -7.91 -3.09
CA PRO A 240 17.34 -8.81 -1.98
C PRO A 240 16.63 -8.12 -0.79
N PHE A 241 16.78 -6.81 -0.60
CA PHE A 241 15.99 -6.08 0.39
C PHE A 241 14.48 -6.09 0.06
N THR A 242 14.11 -5.97 -1.21
CA THR A 242 12.69 -5.95 -1.62
C THR A 242 12.01 -7.29 -1.32
N ALA A 243 12.67 -8.41 -1.65
CA ALA A 243 12.17 -9.74 -1.31
C ALA A 243 12.00 -9.93 0.22
N ARG A 244 13.01 -9.55 1.01
CA ARG A 244 12.96 -9.65 2.49
C ARG A 244 11.89 -8.78 3.13
N HIS A 245 11.73 -7.54 2.67
CA HIS A 245 10.71 -6.63 3.19
C HIS A 245 9.30 -7.11 2.81
N ILE A 246 9.11 -7.65 1.61
CA ILE A 246 7.85 -8.30 1.19
C ILE A 246 7.52 -9.49 2.09
N GLU A 247 8.48 -10.39 2.32
CA GLU A 247 8.32 -11.52 3.23
C GLU A 247 7.93 -11.06 4.65
N THR A 248 8.61 -10.03 5.17
CA THR A 248 8.32 -9.45 6.49
C THR A 248 6.89 -8.90 6.58
N ILE A 249 6.42 -8.15 5.58
CA ILE A 249 5.05 -7.60 5.63
C ILE A 249 3.97 -8.66 5.36
N SER A 250 4.26 -9.68 4.56
CA SER A 250 3.32 -10.80 4.36
C SER A 250 3.18 -11.68 5.61
N GLN A 251 4.22 -11.79 6.45
CA GLN A 251 4.10 -12.41 7.79
C GLN A 251 3.19 -11.63 8.74
N LEU A 252 2.98 -10.32 8.51
CA LEU A 252 1.98 -9.50 9.22
C LEU A 252 0.57 -9.63 8.62
N GLY A 253 0.38 -10.42 7.55
CA GLY A 253 -0.89 -10.54 6.83
C GLY A 253 -1.14 -9.47 5.77
N ILE A 254 -0.15 -8.62 5.45
CA ILE A 254 -0.29 -7.65 4.35
C ILE A 254 -0.32 -8.40 3.01
N SER A 255 -1.40 -8.18 2.25
CA SER A 255 -1.67 -8.84 0.97
C SER A 255 -0.98 -8.12 -0.18
N LEU A 256 -0.09 -8.83 -0.87
CA LEU A 256 0.63 -8.32 -2.04
C LEU A 256 -0.24 -8.42 -3.31
N VAL A 257 -0.53 -7.28 -3.95
CA VAL A 257 -0.89 -7.23 -5.36
C VAL A 257 0.42 -7.14 -6.17
N PRO A 258 0.82 -8.19 -6.91
CA PRO A 258 2.14 -8.22 -7.53
C PRO A 258 2.27 -7.17 -8.65
N PRO A 259 3.48 -6.62 -8.86
CA PRO A 259 3.74 -5.75 -10.00
C PRO A 259 3.58 -6.49 -11.34
N THR A 260 3.42 -5.72 -12.40
CA THR A 260 3.37 -6.23 -13.78
C THR A 260 4.72 -6.06 -14.48
N THR A 261 5.03 -6.99 -15.40
CA THR A 261 6.16 -6.85 -16.33
C THR A 261 5.72 -5.98 -17.51
N LYS A 262 6.27 -4.77 -17.61
CA LYS A 262 5.97 -3.81 -18.69
C LYS A 262 7.22 -3.00 -19.03
N ARG A 263 7.13 -2.13 -20.04
CA ARG A 263 8.12 -1.07 -20.23
C ARG A 263 7.95 -0.03 -19.12
N LEU A 264 9.02 0.23 -18.37
CA LEU A 264 9.05 1.14 -17.22
C LEU A 264 9.33 2.59 -17.65
N ALA A 265 9.09 3.55 -16.75
CA ALA A 265 9.31 4.97 -17.00
C ALA A 265 10.78 5.35 -17.29
N CYS A 266 11.74 4.50 -16.92
CA CYS A 266 13.16 4.62 -17.27
C CYS A 266 13.50 4.10 -18.69
N GLY A 267 12.53 3.52 -19.41
CA GLY A 267 12.71 2.97 -20.77
C GLY A 267 12.93 1.46 -20.82
N ASP A 268 13.43 0.85 -19.73
CA ASP A 268 13.68 -0.59 -19.58
C ASP A 268 12.40 -1.43 -19.74
N TYR A 269 12.52 -2.67 -20.22
CA TYR A 269 11.47 -3.68 -20.13
C TYR A 269 11.74 -4.56 -18.90
N GLY A 270 10.81 -4.62 -17.94
CA GLY A 270 11.07 -5.33 -16.69
C GLY A 270 9.91 -5.43 -15.71
N ASN A 271 10.14 -6.20 -14.66
CA ASN A 271 9.18 -6.39 -13.57
C ASN A 271 9.34 -5.27 -12.53
N GLY A 272 8.22 -4.77 -11.99
CA GLY A 272 8.20 -3.67 -11.02
C GLY A 272 7.24 -2.52 -11.36
N ALA A 273 6.57 -2.55 -12.54
CA ALA A 273 5.48 -1.62 -12.80
C ALA A 273 4.29 -1.92 -11.88
N MET A 274 3.61 -0.89 -11.37
CA MET A 274 2.39 -1.08 -10.58
C MET A 274 1.36 -1.92 -11.35
N ALA A 275 0.61 -2.76 -10.65
CA ALA A 275 -0.62 -3.34 -11.21
C ALA A 275 -1.58 -2.24 -11.67
N GLU A 276 -2.44 -2.54 -12.65
CA GLU A 276 -3.40 -1.54 -13.13
C GLU A 276 -4.49 -1.27 -12.06
N PRO A 277 -5.02 -0.03 -11.95
CA PRO A 277 -6.02 0.32 -10.93
C PRO A 277 -7.23 -0.62 -10.89
N SER A 278 -7.72 -1.06 -12.05
CA SER A 278 -8.81 -2.04 -12.18
C SER A 278 -8.44 -3.44 -11.66
N GLN A 279 -7.19 -3.87 -11.83
CA GLN A 279 -6.68 -5.13 -11.28
C GLN A 279 -6.60 -5.04 -9.75
N ILE A 280 -6.06 -3.93 -9.21
CA ILE A 280 -5.97 -3.68 -7.77
C ILE A 280 -7.38 -3.70 -7.14
N HIS A 281 -8.32 -2.93 -7.70
CA HIS A 281 -9.72 -2.93 -7.25
C HIS A 281 -10.35 -4.34 -7.29
N THR A 282 -10.17 -5.08 -8.37
CA THR A 282 -10.71 -6.44 -8.52
C THR A 282 -10.14 -7.38 -7.45
N THR A 283 -8.83 -7.34 -7.18
CA THR A 283 -8.20 -8.16 -6.13
C THR A 283 -8.77 -7.84 -4.75
N VAL A 284 -8.88 -6.55 -4.39
CA VAL A 284 -9.44 -6.13 -3.08
C VAL A 284 -10.90 -6.56 -2.95
N ARG A 285 -11.73 -6.26 -3.96
CA ARG A 285 -13.18 -6.54 -3.95
C ARG A 285 -13.49 -8.04 -3.89
N LEU A 286 -12.67 -8.90 -4.50
CA LEU A 286 -12.80 -10.35 -4.39
C LEU A 286 -12.38 -10.87 -3.01
N ALA A 287 -11.28 -10.36 -2.45
CA ALA A 287 -10.80 -10.74 -1.13
C ALA A 287 -11.84 -10.41 -0.03
N CYS A 288 -12.42 -9.21 -0.06
CA CYS A 288 -13.47 -8.81 0.88
C CYS A 288 -14.73 -9.69 0.78
N LYS A 289 -15.12 -10.12 -0.43
CA LYS A 289 -16.22 -11.08 -0.62
C LYS A 289 -15.94 -12.47 -0.04
N SER A 290 -14.69 -12.91 -0.02
CA SER A 290 -14.35 -14.22 0.56
C SER A 290 -14.43 -14.22 2.09
N GLN A 291 -14.17 -13.07 2.73
CA GLN A 291 -14.22 -12.93 4.19
C GLN A 291 -15.66 -12.94 4.73
N THR A 292 -16.63 -12.35 4.03
CA THR A 292 -18.03 -12.34 4.48
C THR A 292 -18.69 -13.72 4.47
N PHE A 293 -18.34 -14.59 3.51
CA PHE A 293 -18.76 -15.99 3.52
C PHE A 293 -18.10 -16.82 4.64
N GLY A 294 -16.95 -16.39 5.17
CA GLY A 294 -16.20 -17.09 6.22
C GLY A 294 -16.79 -16.99 7.64
N MET A 295 -17.65 -15.99 7.92
CA MET A 295 -18.29 -15.83 9.23
C MET A 295 -19.73 -16.41 9.30
N GLY A 296 -20.12 -17.18 8.28
CA GLY A 296 -21.51 -17.59 8.04
C GLY A 296 -21.98 -18.95 8.58
N ILE A 297 -21.12 -19.77 9.20
CA ILE A 297 -21.53 -20.96 9.96
C ILE A 297 -20.71 -21.08 11.25
N SER A 298 -21.36 -20.88 12.39
CA SER A 298 -21.00 -21.56 13.65
C SER A 298 -22.05 -22.63 13.90
N PRO A 299 -21.68 -23.91 14.11
CA PRO A 299 -22.65 -24.93 14.50
C PRO A 299 -23.23 -24.56 15.88
N ALA A 300 -24.56 -24.41 15.96
CA ALA A 300 -25.22 -24.12 17.22
C ALA A 300 -24.97 -25.24 18.23
N ASN A 301 -24.42 -24.90 19.39
CA ASN A 301 -24.02 -25.86 20.42
C ASN A 301 -25.28 -26.49 21.05
N PRO A 302 -25.57 -27.79 20.86
CA PRO A 302 -26.77 -28.41 21.41
C PRO A 302 -26.65 -28.53 22.93
N SER A 303 -27.56 -27.88 23.64
CA SER A 303 -27.61 -27.83 25.10
C SER A 303 -27.64 -29.22 25.72
N SER A 304 -26.62 -29.55 26.52
CA SER A 304 -26.56 -30.82 27.26
C SER A 304 -27.39 -30.76 28.55
N SER A 305 -28.73 -30.72 28.42
CA SER A 305 -29.62 -31.01 29.54
C SER A 305 -29.59 -32.51 29.86
N ARG A 306 -29.12 -32.87 31.06
CA ARG A 306 -29.35 -34.18 31.66
C ARG A 306 -30.24 -34.03 32.90
N PRO A 307 -31.40 -34.71 32.97
CA PRO A 307 -32.07 -34.97 34.23
C PRO A 307 -31.49 -36.21 34.92
N VAL A 308 -31.71 -36.29 36.25
CA VAL A 308 -31.28 -37.36 37.18
C VAL A 308 -29.76 -37.41 37.43
#